data_AF-A0A2X0V403-F1
#
_entry.id   AF-A0A2X0V403-F1
#
_cell.length_a   1.000
_cell.length_b   1.000
_cell.length_c   1.000
_cell.angle_alpha   90.00
_cell.angle_beta   90.00
_cell.angle_gamma   90.00
#
_symmetry.space_group_name_H-M   'P 1'
#
loop_
_entity.id
_entity.type
_entity.pdbx_description
1 polymer ?
#
loop_
_entity_poly.entity_id
_entity_poly.type
_entity_poly.pdbx_seq_one_letter_code
_entity_poly.pdbx_strand_id
1 'polypeptide(L)'
;MAEFIVNEINHVVDMDEQVQVMLREGEILPDGFVIGETLEHAGDWQIYITEDGSNYVLAVSKKLASLWIEGGFLPKRAILDYVNEKGDQICLFFSPTSLILQAVGQVRFYGSSRYAASFAGAMWHSRSLNHKVNLRDGIFCELFSVILPTFSITREVADRAIFCNCLQKNTDEDISSSKDMKNPGLSFAAFREILKEHGYAVHDKAPLLSVGELVDDYVQTKEHTVITSALEVTDNYEIYSTNQDVYILLLQQSFADMLIDNEVISQIYLKNIQVGSKVVYAKALSKRFALETLNARHYGINLPDAFTLCSVIGKTHREYPYARIADALYVQELKTLLPVDFRQENESIYKIAQDILHDGPFALAPFAQDDIDNLVGVATR
;
A
#
# COMPACT_ATOMS: atom_id res chain seq x y z
N MET A 1 36.43 -16.68 -17.82
CA MET A 1 35.14 -16.60 -18.52
C MET A 1 34.50 -15.32 -18.02
N ALA A 2 34.25 -14.36 -18.92
CA ALA A 2 33.81 -13.02 -18.53
C ALA A 2 32.36 -13.09 -18.03
N GLU A 3 32.13 -12.61 -16.81
CA GLU A 3 30.81 -12.35 -16.27
C GLU A 3 30.21 -11.19 -17.06
N PHE A 4 29.15 -11.46 -17.81
CA PHE A 4 28.35 -10.43 -18.45
C PHE A 4 27.54 -9.73 -17.37
N ILE A 5 27.99 -8.55 -16.96
CA ILE A 5 27.20 -7.60 -16.18
C ILE A 5 26.17 -7.00 -17.13
N VAL A 6 24.94 -7.51 -17.10
CA VAL A 6 23.81 -6.83 -17.74
C VAL A 6 23.23 -5.87 -16.69
N ASN A 7 23.57 -4.59 -16.82
CA ASN A 7 22.92 -3.53 -16.09
C ASN A 7 21.72 -3.07 -16.94
N GLU A 8 20.53 -3.64 -16.70
CA GLU A 8 19.32 -3.39 -17.51
C GLU A 8 18.76 -1.95 -17.37
N ILE A 9 19.43 -1.06 -16.65
CA ILE A 9 19.06 0.36 -16.53
C ILE A 9 19.11 1.10 -17.89
N ASN A 10 19.81 0.56 -18.89
CA ASN A 10 19.91 1.14 -20.23
C ASN A 10 19.66 0.12 -21.35
N HIS A 11 18.53 -0.58 -21.35
CA HIS A 11 18.04 -1.10 -22.62
C HIS A 11 17.55 0.08 -23.47
N VAL A 12 18.46 0.63 -24.27
CA VAL A 12 18.13 1.39 -25.48
C VAL A 12 17.38 0.40 -26.39
N VAL A 13 16.07 0.34 -26.22
CA VAL A 13 15.14 -0.10 -27.24
C VAL A 13 15.18 0.96 -28.34
N ASP A 14 15.16 0.53 -29.61
CA ASP A 14 15.20 1.40 -30.79
C ASP A 14 14.40 2.70 -30.59
N MET A 15 15.10 3.81 -30.69
CA MET A 15 14.64 5.19 -30.43
C MET A 15 13.77 5.73 -31.58
N ASP A 16 12.85 4.94 -32.12
CA ASP A 16 11.92 5.37 -33.19
C ASP A 16 10.47 4.88 -32.99
N GLU A 17 10.14 4.17 -31.90
CA GLU A 17 8.74 4.10 -31.48
C GLU A 17 8.39 5.40 -30.74
N GLN A 18 7.75 6.32 -31.47
CA GLN A 18 7.08 7.46 -30.83
C GLN A 18 6.17 6.90 -29.73
N VAL A 19 6.55 7.07 -28.46
CA VAL A 19 5.71 6.72 -27.31
C VAL A 19 4.38 7.42 -27.52
N GLN A 20 3.34 6.64 -27.82
CA GLN A 20 2.04 7.18 -28.15
C GLN A 20 1.42 7.72 -26.88
N VAL A 21 1.60 9.02 -26.63
CA VAL A 21 1.02 9.71 -25.47
C VAL A 21 -0.50 9.50 -25.46
N MET A 22 -1.01 8.85 -24.40
CA MET A 22 -2.44 8.53 -24.28
C MET A 22 -3.28 9.72 -23.83
N LEU A 23 -2.77 10.51 -22.89
CA LEU A 23 -3.35 11.72 -22.32
C LEU A 23 -2.33 12.85 -22.33
N ARG A 24 -2.79 14.10 -22.49
CA ARG A 24 -1.91 15.28 -22.47
C ARG A 24 -1.87 15.92 -21.09
N GLU A 25 -0.71 16.48 -20.75
CA GLU A 25 -0.58 17.36 -19.59
C GLU A 25 -1.53 18.57 -19.75
N GLY A 26 -2.27 18.89 -18.68
CA GLY A 26 -3.32 19.91 -18.66
C GLY A 26 -4.70 19.42 -19.13
N GLU A 27 -4.83 18.18 -19.60
CA GLU A 27 -6.12 17.61 -20.01
C GLU A 27 -7.04 17.43 -18.79
N ILE A 28 -8.29 17.89 -18.90
CA ILE A 28 -9.29 17.79 -17.83
C ILE A 28 -10.11 16.53 -18.04
N LEU A 29 -10.05 15.64 -17.06
CA LEU A 29 -10.79 14.38 -17.05
C LEU A 29 -12.25 14.57 -16.60
N PRO A 30 -13.15 13.60 -16.87
CA PRO A 30 -14.58 13.73 -16.57
C PRO A 30 -14.93 13.94 -15.08
N ASP A 31 -14.02 13.55 -14.19
CA ASP A 31 -14.12 13.73 -12.74
C ASP A 31 -13.52 15.06 -12.24
N GLY A 32 -13.00 15.88 -13.15
CA GLY A 32 -12.45 17.19 -12.87
C GLY A 32 -10.96 17.18 -12.53
N PHE A 33 -10.30 16.02 -12.50
CA PHE A 33 -8.84 15.97 -12.35
C PHE A 33 -8.15 16.53 -13.59
N VAL A 34 -7.06 17.24 -13.36
CA VAL A 34 -6.18 17.73 -14.43
C VAL A 34 -4.95 16.82 -14.48
N ILE A 35 -4.62 16.33 -15.67
CA ILE A 35 -3.43 15.50 -15.88
C ILE A 35 -2.17 16.35 -15.70
N GLY A 36 -1.27 15.89 -14.82
CA GLY A 36 0.08 16.43 -14.65
C GLY A 36 1.11 15.64 -15.43
N GLU A 37 2.26 15.39 -14.80
CA GLU A 37 3.38 14.69 -15.43
C GLU A 37 3.12 13.19 -15.68
N THR A 38 3.77 12.66 -16.71
CA THR A 38 3.83 11.21 -16.97
C THR A 38 4.95 10.60 -16.14
N LEU A 39 4.63 9.61 -15.30
CA LEU A 39 5.58 8.93 -14.42
C LEU A 39 6.22 7.72 -15.10
N GLU A 40 5.38 6.88 -15.70
CA GLU A 40 5.81 5.63 -16.33
C GLU A 40 4.98 5.34 -17.59
N HIS A 41 5.57 4.63 -18.55
CA HIS A 41 4.89 4.31 -19.80
C HIS A 41 5.37 2.99 -20.38
N ALA A 42 4.46 2.32 -21.07
CA ALA A 42 4.72 1.22 -21.98
C ALA A 42 3.75 1.33 -23.18
N GLY A 43 3.83 0.39 -24.13
CA GLY A 43 3.00 0.44 -25.34
C GLY A 43 1.49 0.46 -25.07
N ASP A 44 1.01 -0.31 -24.09
CA ASP A 44 -0.43 -0.49 -23.83
C ASP A 44 -0.94 0.27 -22.58
N TRP A 45 -0.08 0.96 -21.85
CA TRP A 45 -0.46 1.66 -20.61
C TRP A 45 0.49 2.81 -20.27
N GLN A 46 -0.01 3.83 -19.57
CA GLN A 46 0.75 4.98 -19.07
C GLN A 46 0.23 5.37 -17.68
N ILE A 47 1.15 5.68 -16.77
CA ILE A 47 0.84 6.16 -15.42
C ILE A 47 1.20 7.65 -15.38
N TYR A 48 0.23 8.44 -14.94
CA TYR A 48 0.35 9.87 -14.71
C TYR A 48 0.10 10.17 -13.24
N ILE A 49 0.49 11.38 -12.83
CA ILE A 49 0.01 12.01 -11.61
C ILE A 49 -0.93 13.15 -11.97
N THR A 50 -1.93 13.42 -11.15
CA THR A 50 -2.74 14.63 -11.28
C THR A 50 -1.92 15.88 -10.95
N GLU A 51 -2.28 17.03 -11.51
CA GLU A 51 -1.55 18.31 -11.29
C GLU A 51 -1.49 18.71 -9.81
N ASP A 52 -2.52 18.36 -9.03
CA ASP A 52 -2.58 18.59 -7.59
C ASP A 52 -1.82 17.53 -6.75
N GLY A 53 -1.22 16.53 -7.40
CA GLY A 53 -0.46 15.45 -6.75
C GLY A 53 -1.31 14.46 -5.94
N SER A 54 -2.65 14.52 -6.04
CA SER A 54 -3.55 13.76 -5.16
C SER A 54 -3.80 12.33 -5.63
N ASN A 55 -3.76 12.06 -6.95
CA ASN A 55 -4.04 10.76 -7.51
C ASN A 55 -3.05 10.35 -8.61
N TYR A 56 -2.74 9.06 -8.64
CA TYR A 56 -2.22 8.40 -9.83
C TYR A 56 -3.36 8.11 -10.80
N VAL A 57 -3.10 8.33 -12.08
CA VAL A 57 -4.01 8.00 -13.19
C VAL A 57 -3.33 6.97 -14.09
N LEU A 58 -3.87 5.76 -14.14
CA LEU A 58 -3.45 4.73 -15.09
C LEU A 58 -4.37 4.78 -16.31
N ALA A 59 -3.82 5.25 -17.43
CA ALA A 59 -4.44 5.13 -18.75
C ALA A 59 -4.02 3.81 -19.40
N VAL A 60 -4.96 3.08 -19.96
CA VAL A 60 -4.69 1.76 -20.54
C VAL A 60 -5.55 1.51 -21.77
N SER A 61 -5.03 0.70 -22.70
CA SER A 61 -5.82 0.23 -23.84
C SER A 61 -7.05 -0.56 -23.38
N LYS A 62 -8.18 -0.39 -24.06
CA LYS A 62 -9.44 -1.08 -23.73
C LYS A 62 -9.30 -2.61 -23.73
N LYS A 63 -8.43 -3.14 -24.60
CA LYS A 63 -8.12 -4.57 -24.68
C LYS A 63 -7.50 -5.06 -23.39
N LEU A 64 -6.48 -4.37 -22.88
CA LEU A 64 -5.77 -4.77 -21.67
C LEU A 64 -6.65 -4.60 -20.43
N ALA A 65 -7.41 -3.50 -20.32
CA ALA A 65 -8.42 -3.34 -19.26
C ALA A 65 -9.46 -4.47 -19.22
N SER A 66 -9.92 -4.91 -20.40
CA SER A 66 -10.90 -6.01 -20.49
C SER A 66 -10.32 -7.32 -19.94
N LEU A 67 -9.05 -7.63 -20.24
CA LEU A 67 -8.37 -8.80 -19.68
C LEU A 67 -8.24 -8.75 -18.16
N TRP A 68 -8.03 -7.57 -17.58
CA TRP A 68 -7.98 -7.40 -16.12
C TRP A 68 -9.35 -7.65 -15.46
N ILE A 69 -10.42 -7.14 -16.07
CA ILE A 69 -11.78 -7.34 -15.57
C ILE A 69 -12.19 -8.81 -15.68
N GLU A 70 -11.97 -9.43 -16.85
CA GLU A 70 -12.32 -10.83 -17.12
C GLU A 70 -11.51 -11.79 -16.23
N GLY A 71 -10.22 -11.47 -15.98
CA GLY A 71 -9.36 -12.22 -15.07
C GLY A 71 -9.62 -11.96 -13.59
N GLY A 72 -10.53 -11.04 -13.24
CA GLY A 72 -10.87 -10.70 -11.86
C GLY A 72 -9.82 -9.87 -11.11
N PHE A 73 -8.79 -9.35 -11.80
CA PHE A 73 -7.73 -8.51 -11.20
C PHE A 73 -8.26 -7.16 -10.74
N LEU A 74 -9.21 -6.58 -11.48
CA LEU A 74 -9.90 -5.34 -11.12
C LEU A 74 -11.41 -5.52 -11.23
N PRO A 75 -12.19 -4.95 -10.30
CA PRO A 75 -13.63 -4.91 -10.47
C PRO A 75 -13.99 -3.91 -11.58
N LYS A 76 -14.99 -4.23 -12.40
CA LYS A 76 -15.43 -3.35 -13.52
C LYS A 76 -15.66 -1.90 -13.10
N ARG A 77 -16.19 -1.67 -11.89
CA ARG A 77 -16.45 -0.33 -11.33
C ARG A 77 -15.20 0.52 -11.11
N ALA A 78 -14.00 -0.09 -11.07
CA ALA A 78 -12.74 0.62 -10.88
C ALA A 78 -12.20 1.22 -12.18
N ILE A 79 -12.77 0.86 -13.34
CA ILE A 79 -12.35 1.32 -14.64
C ILE A 79 -13.41 2.27 -15.22
N LEU A 80 -12.95 3.42 -15.70
CA LEU A 80 -13.75 4.40 -16.43
C LEU A 80 -13.41 4.33 -17.91
N ASP A 81 -14.41 4.10 -18.77
CA ASP A 81 -14.24 4.23 -20.22
C ASP A 81 -14.08 5.71 -20.60
N TYR A 82 -13.08 6.01 -21.42
CA TYR A 82 -12.75 7.36 -21.83
C TYR A 82 -12.38 7.43 -23.32
N VAL A 83 -12.68 8.57 -23.95
CA VAL A 83 -12.26 8.89 -25.31
C VAL A 83 -11.36 10.10 -25.21
N ASN A 84 -10.08 9.92 -25.51
CA ASN A 84 -9.12 11.01 -25.45
C ASN A 84 -9.36 12.06 -26.55
N GLU A 85 -8.64 13.17 -26.50
CA GLU A 85 -8.73 14.23 -27.53
C GLU A 85 -8.46 13.74 -28.96
N LYS A 86 -7.70 12.65 -29.10
CA LYS A 86 -7.36 12.03 -30.41
C LYS A 86 -8.47 11.14 -30.94
N GLY A 87 -9.50 10.84 -30.14
CA GLY A 87 -10.60 9.93 -30.48
C GLY A 87 -10.30 8.46 -30.18
N ASP A 88 -9.18 8.15 -29.53
CA ASP A 88 -8.84 6.79 -29.12
C ASP A 88 -9.68 6.38 -27.90
N GLN A 89 -10.22 5.16 -27.93
CA GLN A 89 -10.93 4.59 -26.79
C GLN A 89 -9.94 3.96 -25.82
N ILE A 90 -9.78 4.59 -24.66
CA ILE A 90 -8.94 4.13 -23.57
C ILE A 90 -9.78 3.91 -22.31
N CYS A 91 -9.15 3.31 -21.32
CA CYS A 91 -9.72 3.08 -20.01
C CYS A 91 -8.86 3.79 -18.96
N LEU A 92 -9.49 4.39 -17.96
CA LEU A 92 -8.83 5.12 -16.88
C LEU A 92 -9.06 4.40 -15.55
N PHE A 93 -8.03 4.37 -14.73
CA PHE A 93 -8.05 3.89 -13.35
C PHE A 93 -7.41 4.94 -12.43
N PHE A 94 -8.04 5.19 -11.29
CA PHE A 94 -7.61 6.21 -10.34
C PHE A 94 -7.24 5.60 -9.00
N SER A 95 -6.04 5.90 -8.52
CA SER A 95 -5.57 5.53 -7.18
C SER A 95 -5.09 6.78 -6.44
N PRO A 96 -5.42 6.95 -5.15
CA PRO A 96 -4.76 7.97 -4.33
C PRO A 96 -3.24 7.80 -4.39
N THR A 97 -2.48 8.90 -4.42
CA THR A 97 -1.00 8.84 -4.42
C THR A 97 -0.41 8.25 -3.14
N SER A 98 -1.22 8.17 -2.09
CA SER A 98 -0.88 7.47 -0.86
C SER A 98 -0.80 5.95 -0.98
N LEU A 99 -1.36 5.38 -2.06
CA LEU A 99 -1.33 3.96 -2.38
C LEU A 99 -0.54 3.77 -3.65
N ILE A 100 0.44 2.87 -3.59
CA ILE A 100 1.44 2.77 -4.64
C ILE A 100 0.83 2.16 -5.90
N LEU A 101 1.09 2.83 -7.03
CA LEU A 101 0.77 2.39 -8.38
C LEU A 101 2.00 2.59 -9.27
N GLN A 102 2.74 1.52 -9.55
CA GLN A 102 3.97 1.60 -10.35
C GLN A 102 4.30 0.26 -11.01
N ALA A 103 5.18 0.25 -12.02
CA ALA A 103 5.65 -1.01 -12.61
C ALA A 103 6.44 -1.83 -11.58
N VAL A 104 6.29 -3.15 -11.64
CA VAL A 104 7.01 -4.09 -10.76
C VAL A 104 8.53 -3.87 -10.81
N GLY A 105 9.08 -3.52 -11.98
CA GLY A 105 10.51 -3.24 -12.13
C GLY A 105 11.03 -2.05 -11.29
N GLN A 106 10.15 -1.09 -10.96
CA GLN A 106 10.49 0.11 -10.18
C GLN A 106 10.28 -0.06 -8.67
N VAL A 107 9.63 -1.14 -8.24
CA VAL A 107 9.32 -1.37 -6.82
C VAL A 107 10.58 -1.52 -5.98
N ARG A 108 10.71 -0.69 -4.94
CA ARG A 108 11.80 -0.75 -3.96
C ARG A 108 11.23 -0.55 -2.56
N PHE A 109 11.56 -1.43 -1.63
CA PHE A 109 10.93 -1.39 -0.30
C PHE A 109 11.52 -0.37 0.67
N TYR A 110 12.72 0.18 0.40
CA TYR A 110 13.38 1.21 1.22
C TYR A 110 13.35 0.95 2.75
N GLY A 111 13.53 -0.30 3.18
CA GLY A 111 13.48 -0.68 4.60
C GLY A 111 12.07 -0.87 5.20
N SER A 112 10.99 -0.64 4.45
CA SER A 112 9.61 -0.84 4.91
C SER A 112 9.17 -2.30 4.81
N SER A 113 9.05 -2.98 5.96
CA SER A 113 8.48 -4.34 6.05
C SER A 113 7.02 -4.37 5.61
N ARG A 114 6.29 -3.29 5.84
CA ARG A 114 4.90 -3.14 5.45
C ARG A 114 4.73 -3.06 3.93
N TYR A 115 5.59 -2.29 3.27
CA TYR A 115 5.60 -2.24 1.81
C TYR A 115 5.88 -3.64 1.24
N ALA A 116 6.91 -4.30 1.77
CA ALA A 116 7.23 -5.65 1.36
C ALA A 116 6.06 -6.63 1.59
N ALA A 117 5.32 -6.52 2.70
CA ALA A 117 4.14 -7.33 2.99
C ALA A 117 2.98 -7.04 2.00
N SER A 118 2.76 -5.77 1.65
CA SER A 118 1.75 -5.35 0.67
C SER A 118 2.05 -5.93 -0.71
N PHE A 119 3.30 -5.81 -1.16
CA PHE A 119 3.75 -6.36 -2.44
C PHE A 119 3.71 -7.90 -2.48
N ALA A 120 4.12 -8.57 -1.39
CA ALA A 120 4.00 -10.02 -1.25
C ALA A 120 2.54 -10.50 -1.36
N GLY A 121 1.62 -9.77 -0.72
CA GLY A 121 0.19 -10.03 -0.82
C GLY A 121 -0.36 -9.88 -2.24
N ALA A 122 0.11 -8.86 -2.97
CA ALA A 122 -0.29 -8.63 -4.35
C ALA A 122 0.20 -9.72 -5.31
N MET A 123 1.43 -10.21 -5.13
CA MET A 123 1.91 -11.39 -5.87
C MET A 123 1.05 -12.61 -5.56
N TRP A 124 0.77 -12.84 -4.28
CA TRP A 124 -0.05 -13.98 -3.86
C TRP A 124 -1.45 -13.93 -4.48
N HIS A 125 -2.08 -12.77 -4.42
CA HIS A 125 -3.42 -12.57 -4.94
C HIS A 125 -3.46 -12.72 -6.47
N SER A 126 -2.53 -12.10 -7.21
CA SER A 126 -2.47 -12.25 -8.67
C SER A 126 -2.30 -13.70 -9.11
N ARG A 127 -1.47 -14.48 -8.41
CA ARG A 127 -1.28 -15.92 -8.67
C ARG A 127 -2.50 -16.74 -8.28
N SER A 128 -3.24 -16.36 -7.23
CA SER A 128 -4.49 -17.01 -6.85
C SER A 128 -5.58 -16.85 -7.92
N LEU A 129 -5.58 -15.71 -8.62
CA LEU A 129 -6.47 -15.44 -9.76
C LEU A 129 -6.00 -16.17 -11.01
N ASN A 130 -4.71 -16.08 -11.33
CA ASN A 130 -4.11 -16.78 -12.46
C ASN A 130 -2.67 -17.24 -12.17
N HIS A 131 -2.53 -18.53 -11.89
CA HIS A 131 -1.24 -19.17 -11.58
C HIS A 131 -0.13 -18.98 -12.63
N LYS A 132 -0.47 -18.79 -13.92
CA LYS A 132 0.48 -18.73 -15.06
C LYS A 132 0.82 -17.32 -15.49
N VAL A 133 0.28 -16.32 -14.83
CA VAL A 133 0.48 -14.95 -15.25
C VAL A 133 1.94 -14.52 -15.09
N ASN A 134 2.51 -13.78 -16.04
CA ASN A 134 3.82 -13.18 -15.84
C ASN A 134 3.67 -11.94 -14.95
N LEU A 135 4.45 -11.88 -13.88
CA LEU A 135 4.46 -10.75 -12.93
C LEU A 135 5.65 -9.80 -13.16
N ARG A 136 6.68 -10.20 -13.94
CA ARG A 136 7.95 -9.45 -14.09
C ARG A 136 7.71 -8.01 -14.54
N ASP A 137 6.83 -7.83 -15.49
CA ASP A 137 6.52 -6.56 -16.13
C ASP A 137 5.09 -6.07 -15.82
N GLY A 138 4.48 -6.62 -14.78
CA GLY A 138 3.17 -6.18 -14.31
C GLY A 138 3.22 -4.81 -13.63
N ILE A 139 2.04 -4.30 -13.30
CA ILE A 139 1.84 -3.03 -12.57
C ILE A 139 1.37 -3.37 -11.16
N PHE A 140 2.15 -3.02 -10.15
CA PHE A 140 1.74 -3.19 -8.76
C PHE A 140 0.65 -2.16 -8.43
N CYS A 141 -0.53 -2.65 -8.08
CA CYS A 141 -1.67 -1.85 -7.66
C CYS A 141 -2.01 -2.18 -6.20
N GLU A 142 -1.61 -1.29 -5.30
CA GLU A 142 -1.79 -1.51 -3.86
C GLU A 142 -3.28 -1.44 -3.43
N LEU A 143 -4.07 -0.56 -4.05
CA LEU A 143 -5.49 -0.35 -3.73
C LEU A 143 -6.30 -1.65 -3.80
N PHE A 144 -6.05 -2.51 -4.78
CA PHE A 144 -6.69 -3.82 -4.91
C PHE A 144 -5.78 -4.98 -4.49
N SER A 145 -4.59 -4.68 -3.97
CA SER A 145 -3.55 -5.64 -3.60
C SER A 145 -3.36 -6.69 -4.67
N VAL A 146 -3.00 -6.21 -5.87
CA VAL A 146 -2.87 -7.04 -7.06
C VAL A 146 -1.74 -6.51 -7.93
N ILE A 147 -1.03 -7.40 -8.62
CA ILE A 147 -0.17 -7.04 -9.75
C ILE A 147 -0.98 -7.25 -11.03
N LEU A 148 -1.19 -6.16 -11.76
CA LEU A 148 -1.90 -6.14 -13.03
C LEU A 148 -0.97 -6.62 -14.15
N PRO A 149 -1.26 -7.76 -14.79
CA PRO A 149 -0.39 -8.29 -15.83
C PRO A 149 -0.55 -7.54 -17.15
N THR A 150 0.55 -7.32 -17.85
CA THR A 150 0.55 -6.68 -19.17
C THR A 150 0.39 -7.67 -20.32
N PHE A 151 0.53 -8.98 -20.04
CA PHE A 151 0.49 -10.07 -21.02
C PHE A 151 1.49 -9.93 -22.18
N SER A 152 2.64 -9.29 -21.92
CA SER A 152 3.72 -9.20 -22.89
C SER A 152 4.43 -10.53 -23.08
N ILE A 153 5.31 -10.59 -24.09
CA ILE A 153 6.14 -11.77 -24.42
C ILE A 153 7.45 -11.78 -23.58
N THR A 154 7.50 -11.01 -22.48
CA THR A 154 8.66 -11.02 -21.59
C THR A 154 8.86 -12.40 -20.96
N ARG A 155 10.13 -12.74 -20.71
CA ARG A 155 10.50 -14.00 -20.07
C ARG A 155 9.92 -14.06 -18.65
N GLU A 156 9.35 -15.23 -18.31
CA GLU A 156 8.91 -15.51 -16.94
C GLU A 156 10.10 -15.66 -15.98
N VAL A 157 9.91 -15.20 -14.75
CA VAL A 157 10.90 -15.22 -13.67
C VAL A 157 10.24 -15.79 -12.41
N ALA A 158 11.06 -16.39 -11.52
CA ALA A 158 10.60 -16.83 -10.22
C ALA A 158 10.07 -15.68 -9.34
N ASP A 159 8.98 -15.91 -8.62
CA ASP A 159 8.37 -14.90 -7.73
C ASP A 159 9.36 -14.45 -6.64
N ARG A 160 10.18 -15.39 -6.15
CA ARG A 160 11.27 -15.08 -5.22
C ARG A 160 12.27 -14.07 -5.80
N ALA A 161 12.62 -14.18 -7.07
CA ALA A 161 13.58 -13.29 -7.71
C ALA A 161 12.98 -11.89 -7.93
N ILE A 162 11.72 -11.81 -8.34
CA ILE A 162 10.97 -10.55 -8.42
C ILE A 162 10.97 -9.84 -7.05
N PHE A 163 10.66 -10.58 -5.98
CA PHE A 163 10.66 -10.03 -4.62
C PHE A 163 12.04 -9.59 -4.14
N CYS A 164 13.09 -10.38 -4.38
CA CYS A 164 14.46 -10.04 -3.98
C CYS A 164 15.02 -8.85 -4.77
N ASN A 165 14.63 -8.70 -6.04
CA ASN A 165 14.99 -7.52 -6.83
C ASN A 165 14.44 -6.23 -6.19
N CYS A 166 13.25 -6.29 -5.60
CA CYS A 166 12.67 -5.17 -4.84
C CYS A 166 13.47 -4.83 -3.56
N LEU A 167 14.22 -5.80 -3.02
CA LEU A 167 15.19 -5.64 -1.94
C LEU A 167 16.58 -5.18 -2.42
N GLN A 168 16.72 -4.85 -3.72
CA GLN A 168 17.98 -4.48 -4.37
C GLN A 168 19.05 -5.58 -4.30
N LYS A 169 18.62 -6.85 -4.29
CA LYS A 169 19.53 -7.99 -4.35
C LYS A 169 19.24 -8.87 -5.56
N ASN A 170 20.29 -9.14 -6.31
CA ASN A 170 20.24 -10.11 -7.40
C ASN A 170 20.20 -11.52 -6.80
N THR A 171 19.15 -12.25 -7.14
CA THR A 171 19.01 -13.68 -6.90
C THR A 171 18.82 -14.39 -8.23
N ASP A 172 19.00 -15.71 -8.21
CA ASP A 172 18.78 -16.53 -9.40
C ASP A 172 17.36 -16.35 -9.92
N GLU A 173 17.23 -16.04 -11.21
CA GLU A 173 15.95 -15.89 -11.91
C GLU A 173 15.38 -17.23 -12.38
N ASP A 174 16.13 -18.33 -12.19
CA ASP A 174 15.69 -19.67 -12.54
C ASP A 174 14.35 -20.01 -11.85
N ILE A 175 13.50 -20.67 -12.62
CA ILE A 175 12.15 -21.10 -12.27
C ILE A 175 12.09 -22.60 -11.92
N SER A 176 13.22 -23.30 -11.98
CA SER A 176 13.35 -24.74 -11.76
C SER A 176 13.52 -25.15 -10.29
N SER A 177 13.77 -24.19 -9.40
CA SER A 177 14.03 -24.40 -7.98
C SER A 177 12.74 -24.54 -7.17
N SER A 178 12.76 -25.40 -6.16
CA SER A 178 11.64 -25.55 -5.22
C SER A 178 11.41 -24.31 -4.34
N LYS A 179 12.33 -23.34 -4.34
CA LYS A 179 12.23 -22.07 -3.62
C LYS A 179 11.54 -20.98 -4.44
N ASP A 180 11.12 -21.27 -5.67
CA ASP A 180 10.65 -20.25 -6.63
C ASP A 180 9.20 -19.83 -6.38
N MET A 181 8.53 -20.47 -5.41
CA MET A 181 7.28 -20.02 -4.77
C MET A 181 6.18 -19.63 -5.77
N LYS A 182 5.94 -20.46 -6.79
CA LYS A 182 4.96 -20.17 -7.85
C LYS A 182 3.49 -20.34 -7.44
N ASN A 183 3.18 -20.99 -6.31
CA ASN A 183 1.79 -21.39 -6.00
C ASN A 183 1.45 -21.29 -4.50
N PRO A 184 0.57 -20.37 -4.08
CA PRO A 184 -0.01 -19.25 -4.82
C PRO A 184 0.91 -18.03 -4.84
N GLY A 185 2.23 -18.15 -4.64
CA GLY A 185 3.14 -17.01 -4.47
C GLY A 185 3.99 -17.19 -3.21
N LEU A 186 4.54 -16.09 -2.68
CA LEU A 186 5.28 -16.12 -1.42
C LEU A 186 4.34 -16.39 -0.23
N SER A 187 4.61 -17.46 0.51
CA SER A 187 3.97 -17.69 1.81
C SER A 187 4.43 -16.65 2.84
N PHE A 188 3.59 -16.37 3.84
CA PHE A 188 3.95 -15.46 4.94
C PHE A 188 5.26 -15.88 5.65
N ALA A 189 5.47 -17.18 5.87
CA ALA A 189 6.69 -17.69 6.47
C ALA A 189 7.93 -17.40 5.61
N ALA A 190 7.86 -17.71 4.31
CA ALA A 190 8.95 -17.47 3.38
C ALA A 190 9.29 -15.98 3.22
N PHE A 191 8.27 -15.14 3.07
CA PHE A 191 8.41 -13.68 3.03
C PHE A 191 9.14 -13.17 4.27
N ARG A 192 8.74 -13.63 5.47
CA ARG A 192 9.37 -13.23 6.72
C ARG A 192 10.82 -13.68 6.84
N GLU A 193 11.14 -14.89 6.41
CA GLU A 193 12.53 -15.40 6.39
C GLU A 193 13.40 -14.53 5.49
N ILE A 194 12.94 -14.22 4.27
CA ILE A 194 13.66 -13.36 3.34
C ILE A 194 13.88 -11.98 3.97
N LEU A 195 12.87 -11.36 4.55
CA LEU A 195 13.01 -10.05 5.20
C LEU A 195 14.04 -10.07 6.34
N LYS A 196 14.00 -11.09 7.21
CA LYS A 196 14.98 -11.26 8.30
C LYS A 196 16.41 -11.40 7.78
N GLU A 197 16.62 -12.20 6.72
CA GLU A 197 17.92 -12.35 6.07
C GLU A 197 18.47 -11.02 5.51
N HIS A 198 17.57 -10.05 5.27
CA HIS A 198 17.90 -8.73 4.72
C HIS A 198 17.90 -7.63 5.78
N GLY A 199 17.82 -7.97 7.07
CA GLY A 199 17.94 -7.02 8.18
C GLY A 199 16.68 -6.18 8.45
N TYR A 200 15.53 -6.57 7.91
CA TYR A 200 14.26 -5.89 8.19
C TYR A 200 13.73 -6.28 9.57
N ALA A 201 13.08 -5.33 10.23
CA ALA A 201 12.36 -5.60 11.47
C ALA A 201 11.08 -6.39 11.15
N VAL A 202 11.00 -7.63 11.67
CA VAL A 202 9.87 -8.53 11.45
C VAL A 202 9.47 -9.15 12.78
N HIS A 203 8.21 -8.96 13.18
CA HIS A 203 7.69 -9.56 14.41
C HIS A 203 7.65 -11.09 14.34
N ASP A 204 7.90 -11.76 15.47
CA ASP A 204 7.92 -13.21 15.51
C ASP A 204 6.54 -13.87 15.49
N LYS A 205 5.54 -13.11 15.90
CA LYS A 205 4.15 -13.52 16.02
C LYS A 205 3.54 -13.98 14.68
N ALA A 206 2.78 -15.07 14.73
CA ALA A 206 1.97 -15.52 13.61
C ALA A 206 0.66 -14.71 13.55
N PRO A 207 0.16 -14.36 12.35
CA PRO A 207 -1.09 -13.65 12.19
C PRO A 207 -2.27 -14.49 12.66
N LEU A 208 -3.30 -13.83 13.16
CA LEU A 208 -4.57 -14.46 13.52
C LEU A 208 -5.35 -14.97 12.31
N LEU A 209 -5.34 -14.23 11.20
CA LEU A 209 -6.01 -14.60 9.97
C LEU A 209 -5.00 -15.06 8.93
N SER A 210 -5.39 -16.04 8.13
CA SER A 210 -4.55 -16.57 7.05
C SER A 210 -4.82 -15.87 5.72
N VAL A 211 -3.80 -15.79 4.88
CA VAL A 211 -3.98 -15.34 3.50
C VAL A 211 -4.94 -16.30 2.77
N GLY A 212 -5.92 -15.74 2.07
CA GLY A 212 -7.01 -16.45 1.40
C GLY A 212 -8.25 -16.70 2.28
N GLU A 213 -8.20 -16.35 3.57
CA GLU A 213 -9.36 -16.45 4.45
C GLU A 213 -10.44 -15.40 4.09
N LEU A 214 -11.70 -15.83 4.05
CA LEU A 214 -12.85 -14.95 3.84
C LEU A 214 -13.13 -14.14 5.10
N VAL A 215 -13.49 -12.86 4.94
CA VAL A 215 -13.72 -11.94 6.08
C VAL A 215 -15.06 -11.24 6.10
N ASP A 216 -15.91 -11.51 5.11
CA ASP A 216 -17.28 -11.00 5.02
C ASP A 216 -18.17 -11.45 6.19
N ASP A 217 -17.93 -12.63 6.74
CA ASP A 217 -18.60 -13.09 7.96
C ASP A 217 -18.14 -12.34 9.22
N TYR A 218 -16.88 -11.89 9.24
CA TYR A 218 -16.25 -11.27 10.42
C TYR A 218 -16.53 -9.77 10.50
N VAL A 219 -16.62 -9.07 9.36
CA VAL A 219 -16.74 -7.61 9.33
C VAL A 219 -17.66 -7.21 8.17
N GLN A 220 -18.39 -6.10 8.30
CA GLN A 220 -19.21 -5.60 7.19
C GLN A 220 -18.31 -5.18 6.01
N THR A 221 -18.12 -6.09 5.06
CA THR A 221 -17.38 -5.89 3.82
C THR A 221 -18.22 -6.31 2.62
N LYS A 222 -17.66 -6.21 1.41
CA LYS A 222 -18.28 -6.76 0.20
C LYS A 222 -18.22 -8.30 0.27
N GLU A 223 -19.17 -8.98 -0.37
CA GLU A 223 -19.15 -10.44 -0.50
C GLU A 223 -17.83 -10.90 -1.14
N HIS A 224 -17.31 -12.05 -0.69
CA HIS A 224 -16.07 -12.65 -1.19
C HIS A 224 -14.81 -11.78 -0.97
N THR A 225 -14.81 -10.96 0.08
CA THR A 225 -13.60 -10.27 0.52
C THR A 225 -12.67 -11.29 1.19
N VAL A 226 -11.43 -11.39 0.70
CA VAL A 226 -10.40 -12.29 1.24
C VAL A 226 -9.18 -11.51 1.73
N ILE A 227 -8.51 -12.04 2.75
CA ILE A 227 -7.20 -11.55 3.18
C ILE A 227 -6.15 -11.83 2.11
N THR A 228 -5.40 -10.81 1.69
CA THR A 228 -4.28 -10.95 0.75
C THR A 228 -2.93 -10.87 1.45
N SER A 229 -2.84 -10.16 2.57
CA SER A 229 -1.62 -10.07 3.38
C SER A 229 -1.88 -9.60 4.80
N ALA A 230 -1.03 -10.04 5.73
CA ALA A 230 -0.87 -9.41 7.04
C ALA A 230 0.20 -8.31 6.90
N LEU A 231 -0.26 -7.05 6.83
CA LEU A 231 0.61 -5.89 6.67
C LEU A 231 1.42 -5.61 7.93
N GLU A 232 0.79 -5.81 9.08
CA GLU A 232 1.40 -5.56 10.37
C GLU A 232 0.83 -6.49 11.44
N VAL A 233 1.70 -7.07 12.26
CA VAL A 233 1.34 -8.03 13.30
C VAL A 233 2.06 -7.66 14.59
N THR A 234 1.34 -7.05 15.54
CA THR A 234 1.86 -6.63 16.84
C THR A 234 1.13 -7.33 17.99
N ASP A 235 1.57 -7.11 19.23
CA ASP A 235 0.86 -7.61 20.41
C ASP A 235 -0.43 -6.84 20.72
N ASN A 236 -0.60 -5.64 20.17
CA ASN A 236 -1.77 -4.78 20.43
C ASN A 236 -2.83 -4.90 19.33
N TYR A 237 -2.39 -5.02 18.08
CA TYR A 237 -3.28 -5.08 16.93
C TYR A 237 -2.62 -5.76 15.72
N GLU A 238 -3.43 -6.08 14.73
CA GLU A 238 -3.00 -6.64 13.46
C GLU A 238 -3.75 -5.93 12.32
N ILE A 239 -3.03 -5.64 11.24
CA ILE A 239 -3.58 -4.96 10.06
C ILE A 239 -3.45 -5.89 8.87
N TYR A 240 -4.56 -6.09 8.17
CA TYR A 240 -4.62 -6.93 7.00
C TYR A 240 -5.07 -6.15 5.77
N SER A 241 -4.45 -6.47 4.64
CA SER A 241 -4.94 -6.07 3.34
C SER A 241 -5.91 -7.11 2.78
N THR A 242 -6.83 -6.65 1.94
CA THR A 242 -7.78 -7.50 1.23
C THR A 242 -7.69 -7.34 -0.29
N ASN A 243 -8.38 -8.21 -1.02
CA ASN A 243 -8.60 -8.09 -2.47
C ASN A 243 -9.56 -6.94 -2.87
N GLN A 244 -10.15 -6.27 -1.88
CA GLN A 244 -10.98 -5.09 -2.06
C GLN A 244 -10.22 -3.83 -1.60
N ASP A 245 -10.86 -2.68 -1.78
CA ASP A 245 -10.42 -1.36 -1.33
C ASP A 245 -10.55 -1.14 0.19
N VAL A 246 -10.37 -2.21 0.98
CA VAL A 246 -10.58 -2.23 2.44
C VAL A 246 -9.40 -2.88 3.17
N TYR A 247 -8.97 -2.27 4.27
CA TYR A 247 -8.16 -2.86 5.32
C TYR A 247 -9.04 -3.49 6.41
N ILE A 248 -8.54 -4.56 7.03
CA ILE A 248 -9.12 -5.11 8.26
C ILE A 248 -8.17 -4.81 9.41
N LEU A 249 -8.66 -4.04 10.39
CA LEU A 249 -7.98 -3.79 11.66
C LEU A 249 -8.54 -4.75 12.71
N LEU A 250 -7.67 -5.53 13.33
CA LEU A 250 -7.99 -6.35 14.50
C LEU A 250 -7.27 -5.80 15.72
N LEU A 251 -8.00 -5.37 16.74
CA LEU A 251 -7.47 -4.97 18.04
C LEU A 251 -7.55 -6.16 19.00
N GLN A 252 -6.46 -6.48 19.69
CA GLN A 252 -6.51 -7.45 20.78
C GLN A 252 -7.42 -6.92 21.89
N GLN A 253 -8.16 -7.82 22.56
CA GLN A 253 -9.12 -7.43 23.59
C GLN A 253 -8.50 -6.52 24.67
N SER A 254 -7.34 -6.88 25.22
CA SER A 254 -6.67 -6.07 26.24
C SER A 254 -6.30 -4.66 25.77
N PHE A 255 -5.96 -4.51 24.48
CA PHE A 255 -5.62 -3.22 23.91
C PHE A 255 -6.87 -2.37 23.66
N ALA A 256 -7.93 -2.98 23.13
CA ALA A 256 -9.21 -2.32 22.94
C ALA A 256 -9.82 -1.87 24.28
N ASP A 257 -9.79 -2.73 25.31
CA ASP A 257 -10.28 -2.42 26.65
C ASP A 257 -9.52 -1.23 27.25
N MET A 258 -8.19 -1.19 27.14
CA MET A 258 -7.39 -0.04 27.56
C MET A 258 -7.79 1.25 26.84
N LEU A 259 -8.01 1.20 25.52
CA LEU A 259 -8.44 2.37 24.74
C LEU A 259 -9.87 2.83 25.10
N ILE A 260 -10.76 1.90 25.45
CA ILE A 260 -12.12 2.19 25.92
C ILE A 260 -12.09 2.84 27.30
N ASP A 261 -11.28 2.30 28.23
CA ASP A 261 -11.12 2.82 29.59
C ASP A 261 -10.54 4.25 29.61
N ASN A 262 -9.74 4.59 28.59
CA ASN A 262 -9.22 5.95 28.36
C ASN A 262 -10.12 6.77 27.41
N GLU A 263 -11.34 6.32 27.12
CA GLU A 263 -12.34 6.98 26.27
C GLU A 263 -11.94 7.26 24.81
N VAL A 264 -10.78 6.80 24.34
CA VAL A 264 -10.23 7.06 23.00
C VAL A 264 -11.16 6.57 21.89
N ILE A 265 -11.72 5.37 22.08
CA ILE A 265 -12.55 4.70 21.06
C ILE A 265 -13.97 4.40 21.56
N SER A 266 -14.40 5.07 22.63
CA SER A 266 -15.71 4.86 23.29
C SER A 266 -16.91 4.99 22.33
N GLN A 267 -16.77 5.78 21.27
CA GLN A 267 -17.82 6.02 20.26
C GLN A 267 -17.57 5.28 18.94
N ILE A 268 -16.50 4.50 18.83
CA ILE A 268 -16.17 3.76 17.62
C ILE A 268 -16.83 2.39 17.68
N TYR A 269 -17.71 2.11 16.71
CA TYR A 269 -18.31 0.79 16.59
C TYR A 269 -17.26 -0.24 16.15
N LEU A 270 -16.96 -1.19 17.03
CA LEU A 270 -16.08 -2.32 16.76
C LEU A 270 -16.88 -3.62 16.85
N LYS A 271 -16.70 -4.51 15.87
CA LYS A 271 -17.34 -5.82 15.90
C LYS A 271 -16.49 -6.79 16.70
N ASN A 272 -17.06 -7.40 17.73
CA ASN A 272 -16.39 -8.47 18.47
C ASN A 272 -16.40 -9.76 17.62
N ILE A 273 -15.23 -10.34 17.41
CA ILE A 273 -15.08 -11.59 16.67
C ILE A 273 -14.24 -12.59 17.47
N GLN A 274 -14.59 -13.87 17.34
CA GLN A 274 -13.83 -14.98 17.90
C GLN A 274 -12.92 -15.54 16.81
N VAL A 275 -11.60 -15.47 17.01
CA VAL A 275 -10.61 -16.08 16.11
C VAL A 275 -9.85 -17.15 16.89
N GLY A 276 -10.18 -18.42 16.62
CA GLY A 276 -9.70 -19.54 17.42
C GLY A 276 -10.13 -19.43 18.88
N SER A 277 -9.19 -19.38 19.81
CA SER A 277 -9.45 -19.20 21.25
C SER A 277 -9.42 -17.74 21.71
N LYS A 278 -9.15 -16.79 20.81
CA LYS A 278 -9.00 -15.36 21.14
C LYS A 278 -10.22 -14.56 20.73
N VAL A 279 -10.59 -13.61 21.57
CA VAL A 279 -11.57 -12.58 21.29
C VAL A 279 -10.82 -11.34 20.82
N VAL A 280 -11.20 -10.79 19.67
CA VAL A 280 -10.62 -9.56 19.13
C VAL A 280 -11.72 -8.63 18.63
N TYR A 281 -11.40 -7.34 18.55
CA TYR A 281 -12.29 -6.33 18.02
C TYR A 281 -11.88 -5.99 16.59
N ALA A 282 -12.82 -6.08 15.66
CA ALA A 282 -12.57 -5.91 14.23
C ALA A 282 -13.25 -4.67 13.67
N LYS A 283 -12.55 -4.00 12.74
CA LYS A 283 -13.08 -2.89 11.95
C LYS A 283 -12.59 -2.97 10.51
N ALA A 284 -13.51 -2.81 9.57
CA ALA A 284 -13.21 -2.57 8.17
C ALA A 284 -13.02 -1.07 7.97
N LEU A 285 -11.93 -0.71 7.29
CA LEU A 285 -11.51 0.65 7.02
C LEU A 285 -11.16 0.76 5.53
N SER A 286 -11.48 1.87 4.89
CA SER A 286 -11.16 2.11 3.48
C SER A 286 -9.65 2.28 3.30
N LYS A 287 -9.07 1.66 2.26
CA LYS A 287 -7.65 1.86 1.92
C LYS A 287 -7.32 3.27 1.46
N ARG A 288 -8.34 4.06 1.10
CA ARG A 288 -8.17 5.47 0.69
C ARG A 288 -7.77 6.38 1.86
N PHE A 289 -7.76 5.85 3.09
CA PHE A 289 -7.32 6.52 4.29
C PHE A 289 -6.13 5.76 4.91
N ALA A 290 -5.21 6.51 5.50
CA ALA A 290 -4.06 5.98 6.21
C ALA A 290 -4.51 5.11 7.39
N LEU A 291 -3.85 3.97 7.53
CA LEU A 291 -3.92 3.08 8.68
C LEU A 291 -2.51 2.66 9.05
N GLU A 292 -1.75 3.57 9.66
CA GLU A 292 -0.29 3.43 9.80
C GLU A 292 0.18 3.74 11.20
N THR A 293 1.22 3.04 11.65
CA THR A 293 1.99 3.48 12.81
C THR A 293 2.78 4.72 12.49
N LEU A 294 2.78 5.69 13.40
CA LEU A 294 3.49 6.95 13.25
C LEU A 294 5.03 6.84 13.13
N ASN A 295 5.60 5.64 13.24
CA ASN A 295 7.02 5.35 13.07
C ASN A 295 7.36 4.40 11.90
N ALA A 296 6.44 4.07 10.99
CA ALA A 296 6.70 3.16 9.85
C ALA A 296 6.40 3.81 8.49
N ARG A 297 7.32 3.72 7.52
CA ARG A 297 7.45 4.57 6.30
C ARG A 297 6.60 4.21 5.07
N HIS A 298 5.35 3.75 5.21
CA HIS A 298 4.63 3.17 4.06
C HIS A 298 3.71 4.13 3.29
N TYR A 299 2.89 4.90 3.98
CA TYR A 299 1.78 5.66 3.37
C TYR A 299 2.14 7.14 3.18
N GLY A 300 2.30 7.58 1.94
CA GLY A 300 2.45 9.01 1.64
C GLY A 300 1.15 9.77 1.90
N ILE A 301 1.22 10.98 2.47
CA ILE A 301 0.05 11.86 2.60
C ILE A 301 0.28 13.16 1.85
N ASN A 302 -0.80 13.74 1.34
CA ASN A 302 -0.78 15.09 0.80
C ASN A 302 -0.79 16.13 1.95
N LEU A 303 -0.57 17.39 1.59
CA LEU A 303 -0.48 18.48 2.56
C LEU A 303 -1.79 18.66 3.38
N PRO A 304 -3.00 18.65 2.78
CA PRO A 304 -4.25 18.67 3.53
C PRO A 304 -4.40 17.56 4.58
N ASP A 305 -3.99 16.34 4.25
CA ASP A 305 -4.03 15.19 5.15
C ASP A 305 -2.98 15.32 6.26
N ALA A 306 -1.81 15.90 5.97
CA ALA A 306 -0.79 16.21 6.98
C ALA A 306 -1.28 17.25 7.99
N PHE A 307 -2.03 18.27 7.55
CA PHE A 307 -2.69 19.22 8.46
C PHE A 307 -3.68 18.51 9.39
N THR A 308 -4.46 17.58 8.84
CA THR A 308 -5.40 16.79 9.63
C THR A 308 -4.66 15.94 10.66
N LEU A 309 -3.62 15.22 10.26
CA LEU A 309 -2.77 14.43 11.15
C LEU A 309 -2.19 15.28 12.29
N CYS A 310 -1.57 16.41 11.99
CA CYS A 310 -0.96 17.29 13.01
C CYS A 310 -2.01 17.81 13.99
N SER A 311 -3.21 18.13 13.49
CA SER A 311 -4.33 18.52 14.35
C SER A 311 -4.77 17.39 15.28
N VAL A 312 -4.79 16.15 14.79
CA VAL A 312 -5.11 14.96 15.60
C VAL A 312 -4.02 14.71 16.63
N ILE A 313 -2.73 14.81 16.27
CA ILE A 313 -1.59 14.70 17.21
C ILE A 313 -1.74 15.69 18.37
N GLY A 314 -1.94 16.97 18.06
CA GLY A 314 -2.10 18.02 19.07
C GLY A 314 -3.32 17.79 19.97
N LYS A 315 -4.46 17.41 19.36
CA LYS A 315 -5.67 17.05 20.10
C LYS A 315 -5.43 15.88 21.06
N THR A 316 -4.89 14.77 20.56
CA THR A 316 -4.62 13.56 21.35
C THR A 316 -3.68 13.86 22.50
N HIS A 317 -2.62 14.65 22.31
CA HIS A 317 -1.73 15.01 23.39
C HIS A 317 -2.41 15.86 24.48
N ARG A 318 -3.28 16.80 24.10
CA ARG A 318 -4.03 17.61 25.08
C ARG A 318 -5.00 16.78 25.90
N GLU A 319 -5.69 15.85 25.25
CA GLU A 319 -6.65 14.95 25.91
C GLU A 319 -5.93 13.89 26.75
N TYR A 320 -4.76 13.42 26.31
CA TYR A 320 -3.99 12.34 26.93
C TYR A 320 -2.49 12.70 27.06
N PRO A 321 -2.09 13.57 28.01
CA PRO A 321 -0.71 14.08 28.10
C PRO A 321 0.37 13.02 28.40
N TYR A 322 -0.03 11.84 28.89
CA TYR A 322 0.85 10.73 29.23
C TYR A 322 0.79 9.59 28.19
N ALA A 323 0.05 9.80 27.09
CA ALA A 323 -0.04 8.83 26.00
C ALA A 323 1.24 8.81 25.17
N ARG A 324 1.70 7.61 24.80
CA ARG A 324 2.80 7.43 23.86
C ARG A 324 2.30 7.62 22.44
N ILE A 325 2.62 8.78 21.85
CA ILE A 325 2.14 9.17 20.52
C ILE A 325 3.11 8.74 19.41
N ALA A 326 4.42 8.72 19.67
CA ALA A 326 5.45 8.50 18.65
C ALA A 326 5.27 7.21 17.82
N ASP A 327 4.66 6.18 18.39
CA ASP A 327 4.36 4.89 17.76
C ASP A 327 2.87 4.53 17.82
N ALA A 328 2.00 5.52 18.01
CA ALA A 328 0.56 5.32 17.96
C ALA A 328 0.10 4.88 16.56
N LEU A 329 -0.98 4.11 16.50
CA LEU A 329 -1.62 3.76 15.23
C LEU A 329 -2.55 4.90 14.81
N TYR A 330 -2.26 5.51 13.66
CA TYR A 330 -3.11 6.52 13.05
C TYR A 330 -4.20 5.87 12.20
N VAL A 331 -5.45 6.21 12.51
CA VAL A 331 -6.63 5.78 11.77
C VAL A 331 -7.27 7.02 11.15
N GLN A 332 -6.84 7.38 9.95
CA GLN A 332 -7.26 8.64 9.29
C GLN A 332 -8.77 8.70 9.07
N GLU A 333 -9.41 7.59 8.67
CA GLU A 333 -10.86 7.52 8.46
C GLU A 333 -11.66 7.94 9.71
N LEU A 334 -11.13 7.62 10.89
CA LEU A 334 -11.74 7.94 12.18
C LEU A 334 -11.15 9.22 12.81
N LYS A 335 -10.19 9.88 12.14
CA LYS A 335 -9.45 11.06 12.62
C LYS A 335 -8.95 10.90 14.06
N THR A 336 -8.39 9.73 14.34
CA THR A 336 -8.01 9.29 15.69
C THR A 336 -6.63 8.65 15.69
N LEU A 337 -5.90 8.85 16.78
CA LEU A 337 -4.70 8.09 17.11
C LEU A 337 -5.05 7.05 18.19
N LEU A 338 -4.47 5.86 18.08
CA LEU A 338 -4.57 4.82 19.09
C LEU A 338 -3.21 4.67 19.78
N PRO A 339 -2.99 5.36 20.92
CA PRO A 339 -1.75 5.24 21.68
C PRO A 339 -1.57 3.82 22.21
N VAL A 340 -0.32 3.36 22.20
CA VAL A 340 0.02 2.01 22.66
C VAL A 340 0.28 1.93 24.18
N ASP A 341 0.46 3.06 24.85
CA ASP A 341 0.59 3.18 26.31
C ASP A 341 0.12 4.59 26.76
N PHE A 342 -0.25 4.72 28.04
CA PHE A 342 -0.74 5.94 28.71
C PHE A 342 0.10 6.32 29.93
N ARG A 343 1.28 5.71 30.11
CA ARG A 343 2.13 5.88 31.30
C ARG A 343 3.47 6.57 31.02
N GLN A 344 3.60 7.25 29.89
CA GLN A 344 4.86 7.89 29.53
C GLN A 344 5.01 9.28 30.13
N GLU A 345 6.27 9.69 30.31
CA GLU A 345 6.58 11.07 30.63
C GLU A 345 6.17 11.99 29.47
N ASN A 346 5.88 13.24 29.80
CA ASN A 346 5.44 14.21 28.81
C ASN A 346 6.57 14.49 27.80
N GLU A 347 6.42 13.97 26.59
CA GLU A 347 7.32 14.21 25.47
C GLU A 347 6.96 15.49 24.71
N SER A 348 7.96 16.15 24.14
CA SER A 348 7.75 17.36 23.35
C SER A 348 6.94 17.04 22.09
N ILE A 349 5.69 17.55 22.00
CA ILE A 349 4.87 17.41 20.78
C ILE A 349 5.61 17.94 19.56
N TYR A 350 6.35 19.06 19.71
CA TYR A 350 7.12 19.64 18.61
C TYR A 350 8.05 18.59 17.99
N LYS A 351 8.82 17.91 18.84
CA LYS A 351 9.74 16.86 18.40
C LYS A 351 8.99 15.67 17.81
N ILE A 352 7.92 15.21 18.47
CA ILE A 352 7.10 14.08 17.97
C ILE A 352 6.56 14.39 16.57
N ALA A 353 5.93 15.55 16.37
CA ALA A 353 5.37 15.93 15.08
C ALA A 353 6.47 16.08 14.01
N GLN A 354 7.62 16.65 14.38
CA GLN A 354 8.76 16.77 13.48
C GLN A 354 9.29 15.38 13.05
N ASP A 355 9.52 14.49 14.01
CA ASP A 355 10.00 13.12 13.75
C ASP A 355 8.98 12.34 12.90
N ILE A 356 7.68 12.51 13.13
CA ILE A 356 6.63 11.84 12.33
C ILE A 356 6.61 12.32 10.87
N LEU A 357 6.76 13.63 10.64
CA LEU A 357 6.75 14.20 9.30
C LEU A 357 8.06 13.96 8.54
N HIS A 358 9.20 13.88 9.23
CA HIS A 358 10.50 13.66 8.60
C HIS A 358 10.94 12.20 8.51
N ASP A 359 10.61 11.39 9.52
CA ASP A 359 11.14 10.03 9.66
C ASP A 359 10.05 8.93 9.73
N GLY A 360 8.78 9.31 9.93
CA GLY A 360 7.63 8.42 10.02
C GLY A 360 7.02 8.00 8.66
N PRO A 361 5.79 7.42 8.65
CA PRO A 361 5.04 7.04 7.44
C PRO A 361 5.00 8.10 6.36
N PHE A 362 4.97 9.35 6.79
CA PHE A 362 4.66 10.50 5.96
C PHE A 362 5.88 11.21 5.41
N ALA A 363 7.09 10.74 5.74
CA ALA A 363 8.37 11.25 5.24
C ALA A 363 8.53 11.18 3.72
N LEU A 364 7.71 10.37 3.05
CA LEU A 364 7.67 10.26 1.58
C LEU A 364 6.91 11.42 0.92
N ALA A 365 6.25 12.28 1.70
CA ALA A 365 5.53 13.43 1.18
C ALA A 365 6.51 14.54 0.76
N PRO A 366 6.30 15.20 -0.40
CA PRO A 366 7.20 16.22 -0.93
C PRO A 366 6.96 17.59 -0.26
N PHE A 367 6.93 17.65 1.06
CA PHE A 367 6.72 18.91 1.78
C PHE A 367 7.98 19.78 1.78
N ALA A 368 7.82 21.09 1.54
CA ALA A 368 8.89 22.04 1.80
C ALA A 368 9.13 22.16 3.31
N GLN A 369 10.34 22.55 3.71
CA GLN A 369 10.65 22.71 5.14
C GLN A 369 9.70 23.71 5.83
N ASP A 370 9.35 24.79 5.14
CA ASP A 370 8.40 25.79 5.66
C ASP A 370 6.99 25.20 5.89
N ASP A 371 6.56 24.25 5.04
CA ASP A 371 5.29 23.54 5.23
C ASP A 371 5.35 22.65 6.48
N ILE A 372 6.47 21.94 6.67
CA ILE A 372 6.70 21.10 7.85
C ILE A 372 6.67 21.96 9.12
N ASP A 373 7.38 23.08 9.13
CA ASP A 373 7.42 23.98 10.30
C ASP A 373 6.01 24.53 10.63
N ASN A 374 5.22 24.87 9.61
CA ASN A 374 3.83 25.27 9.78
C ASN A 374 2.94 24.15 10.34
N LEU A 375 3.09 22.92 9.83
CA LEU A 375 2.37 21.72 10.26
C LEU A 375 2.69 21.37 11.73
N VAL A 376 3.97 21.39 12.09
CA VAL A 376 4.42 21.21 13.48
C VAL A 376 3.82 22.31 14.38
N GLY A 377 3.78 23.55 13.88
CA GLY A 377 3.07 24.65 14.52
C GLY A 377 1.60 24.33 14.82
N VAL A 378 0.89 23.65 13.91
CA VAL A 378 -0.49 23.20 14.14
C VAL A 378 -0.59 22.15 15.23
N ALA A 379 0.33 21.18 15.29
CA ALA A 379 0.32 20.15 16.34
C ALA A 379 0.58 20.72 17.74
N THR A 380 1.35 21.80 17.85
CA THR A 380 1.74 22.40 19.14
C THR A 380 0.75 23.42 19.71
N ARG A 381 -0.22 23.87 18.91
CA ARG A 381 -1.35 24.72 19.36
C ARG A 381 -2.44 23.84 19.94
#